data_AF-A0A0G1YFN9-F1
#
_entry.id   AF-A0A0G1YFN9-F1
#
_cell.length_a   1.000
_cell.length_b   1.000
_cell.length_c   1.000
_cell.angle_alpha   90.00
_cell.angle_beta   90.00
_cell.angle_gamma   90.00
#
_symmetry.space_group_name_H-M   'P 1'
#
loop_
_entity.id
_entity.type
_entity.pdbx_description
1 polymer ?
#
loop_
_entity_poly.entity_id
_entity_poly.type
_entity_poly.pdbx_seq_one_letter_code
_entity_poly.pdbx_strand_id
1 'polypeptide(L)'
;MSRILVTSYANPDLDGTAGAIAYAEFLNQTGQTATAASFGWPRREAQYMLERFGIGPLKHIESAEEFEEIVMVDASDLKGLEGKLPPAKVIEIIDHRAAHNAALFPRAAVQIELVGAAATLVAERFMKNGVDITGSAAVLLAGAIISNTLNFQATITTDRDRAAFAWL
;
A
#
# COMPACT_ATOMS: atom_id res chain seq x y z
N MET A 1 -8.39 4.95 20.66
CA MET A 1 -7.40 4.82 19.56
C MET A 1 -8.08 5.32 18.30
N SER A 2 -7.40 6.18 17.54
CA SER A 2 -7.90 6.69 16.25
C SER A 2 -8.07 5.54 15.26
N ARG A 3 -9.13 5.59 14.44
CA ARG A 3 -9.37 4.61 13.37
C ARG A 3 -8.66 5.07 12.10
N ILE A 4 -7.65 4.30 11.70
CA ILE A 4 -6.82 4.58 10.53
C ILE A 4 -7.35 3.82 9.32
N LEU A 5 -7.57 4.52 8.21
CA LEU A 5 -7.75 3.91 6.90
C LEU A 5 -6.38 3.74 6.23
N VAL A 6 -6.08 2.56 5.72
CA VAL A 6 -4.97 2.35 4.79
C VAL A 6 -5.57 2.07 3.41
N THR A 7 -5.23 2.90 2.44
CA THR A 7 -5.79 2.84 1.08
C THR A 7 -4.72 3.14 0.04
N SER A 8 -5.06 2.93 -1.23
CA SER A 8 -4.31 3.38 -2.40
C SER A 8 -5.19 4.28 -3.27
N TYR A 9 -4.82 4.49 -4.53
CA TYR A 9 -5.66 5.13 -5.55
C TYR A 9 -6.87 4.25 -5.91
N ALA A 10 -7.85 4.83 -6.61
CA ALA A 10 -9.06 4.10 -6.95
C ALA A 10 -8.81 2.95 -7.94
N ASN A 11 -9.48 1.82 -7.72
CA ASN A 11 -9.28 0.57 -8.45
C ASN A 11 -7.79 0.16 -8.49
N PRO A 12 -7.19 -0.08 -7.30
CA PRO A 12 -5.75 -0.29 -7.18
C PRO A 12 -5.31 -1.55 -7.92
N ASP A 13 -4.09 -1.52 -8.46
CA ASP A 13 -3.41 -2.72 -8.93
C ASP A 13 -2.96 -3.62 -7.76
N LEU A 14 -2.11 -4.61 -8.05
CA LEU A 14 -1.59 -5.51 -7.04
C LEU A 14 -0.69 -4.78 -6.03
N ASP A 15 0.10 -3.79 -6.45
CA ASP A 15 1.02 -3.07 -5.56
C ASP A 15 0.25 -2.22 -4.53
N GLY A 16 -0.71 -1.42 -4.99
CA GLY A 16 -1.58 -0.67 -4.09
C GLY A 16 -2.44 -1.57 -3.18
N THR A 17 -2.93 -2.70 -3.70
CA THR A 17 -3.75 -3.65 -2.92
C THR A 17 -2.91 -4.35 -1.85
N ALA A 18 -1.76 -4.90 -2.24
CA ALA A 18 -0.84 -5.59 -1.34
C ALA A 18 -0.31 -4.65 -0.27
N GLY A 19 0.13 -3.45 -0.68
CA GLY A 19 0.62 -2.41 0.21
C GLY A 19 -0.42 -1.98 1.25
N ALA A 20 -1.68 -1.76 0.84
CA ALA A 20 -2.74 -1.40 1.78
C ALA A 20 -3.02 -2.49 2.82
N ILE A 21 -3.10 -3.75 2.40
CA ILE A 21 -3.35 -4.90 3.28
C ILE A 21 -2.18 -5.09 4.27
N ALA A 22 -0.96 -5.19 3.74
CA ALA A 22 0.22 -5.45 4.54
C ALA A 22 0.53 -4.28 5.48
N TYR A 23 0.36 -3.03 5.04
CA TYR A 23 0.64 -1.89 5.93
C TYR A 23 -0.43 -1.72 7.02
N ALA A 24 -1.70 -2.05 6.75
CA ALA A 24 -2.70 -2.14 7.82
C ALA A 24 -2.34 -3.21 8.85
N GLU A 25 -1.83 -4.36 8.40
CA GLU A 25 -1.31 -5.39 9.30
C GLU A 25 -0.15 -4.85 10.17
N PHE A 26 0.85 -4.20 9.55
CA PHE A 26 1.97 -3.58 10.26
C PHE A 26 1.50 -2.61 11.36
N LEU A 27 0.58 -1.72 11.03
CA LEU A 27 0.04 -0.74 11.99
C LEU A 27 -0.70 -1.42 13.14
N ASN A 28 -1.49 -2.46 12.86
CA ASN A 28 -2.20 -3.21 13.90
C ASN A 28 -1.23 -3.94 14.84
N GLN A 29 -0.17 -4.54 14.30
CA GLN A 29 0.86 -5.22 15.10
C GLN A 29 1.69 -4.24 15.95
N THR A 30 1.78 -2.98 15.53
CA THR A 30 2.50 -1.92 16.25
C THR A 30 1.61 -1.08 17.18
N GLY A 31 0.39 -1.57 17.48
CA GLY A 31 -0.49 -1.00 18.51
C GLY A 31 -1.46 0.08 18.03
N GLN A 32 -1.65 0.22 16.71
CA GLN A 32 -2.66 1.11 16.12
C GLN A 32 -3.92 0.32 15.73
N THR A 33 -4.97 1.03 15.32
CA THR A 33 -6.22 0.42 14.81
C THR A 33 -6.40 0.81 13.35
N ALA A 34 -5.96 -0.06 12.45
CA ALA A 34 -5.92 0.18 11.02
C ALA A 34 -6.82 -0.78 10.23
N THR A 35 -7.50 -0.27 9.21
CA THR A 35 -8.32 -1.04 8.27
C THR A 35 -7.83 -0.79 6.85
N ALA A 36 -7.51 -1.87 6.12
CA ALA A 36 -7.26 -1.79 4.69
C ALA A 36 -8.59 -1.72 3.92
N ALA A 37 -8.74 -0.73 3.05
CA ALA A 37 -9.88 -0.63 2.14
C ALA A 37 -9.49 0.10 0.86
N SER A 38 -10.29 -0.03 -0.20
CA SER A 38 -10.12 0.70 -1.45
C SER A 38 -11.39 1.40 -1.90
N PHE A 39 -11.19 2.47 -2.65
CA PHE A 39 -12.24 3.07 -3.46
C PHE A 39 -12.32 2.34 -4.80
N GLY A 40 -13.46 1.72 -5.10
CA GLY A 40 -13.55 0.83 -6.26
C GLY A 40 -12.88 -0.52 -6.01
N TRP A 41 -12.85 -1.33 -7.06
CA TRP A 41 -12.45 -2.74 -6.98
C TRP A 41 -10.99 -2.91 -7.40
N PRO A 42 -10.19 -3.71 -6.67
CA PRO A 42 -8.84 -4.06 -7.11
C PRO A 42 -8.84 -4.58 -8.55
N ARG A 43 -7.74 -4.38 -9.29
CA ARG A 43 -7.64 -4.89 -10.67
C ARG A 43 -7.56 -6.41 -10.71
N ARG A 44 -7.77 -7.01 -11.89
CA ARG A 44 -7.86 -8.47 -12.08
C ARG A 44 -6.68 -9.24 -11.49
N GLU A 45 -5.46 -8.73 -11.63
CA GLU A 45 -4.28 -9.38 -11.05
C GLU A 45 -4.35 -9.44 -9.52
N ALA A 46 -4.71 -8.32 -8.88
CA ALA A 46 -4.90 -8.25 -7.44
C ALA A 46 -6.03 -9.18 -6.98
N GLN A 47 -7.18 -9.17 -7.67
CA GLN A 47 -8.29 -10.08 -7.39
C GLN A 47 -7.86 -11.54 -7.48
N TYR A 48 -7.13 -11.90 -8.54
CA TYR A 48 -6.61 -13.25 -8.74
C TYR A 48 -5.69 -13.69 -7.60
N MET A 49 -4.78 -12.83 -7.15
CA MET A 49 -3.90 -13.13 -6.02
C MET A 49 -4.69 -13.34 -4.72
N LEU A 50 -5.65 -12.46 -4.43
CA LEU A 50 -6.51 -12.59 -3.25
C LEU A 50 -7.27 -13.93 -3.26
N GLU A 51 -7.93 -14.26 -4.36
CA GLU A 51 -8.67 -15.51 -4.54
C GLU A 51 -7.76 -16.74 -4.44
N ARG A 52 -6.61 -16.71 -5.14
CA ARG A 52 -5.70 -17.85 -5.22
C ARG A 52 -5.11 -18.23 -3.87
N PHE A 53 -4.87 -17.26 -3.00
CA PHE A 53 -4.32 -17.48 -1.67
C PHE A 53 -5.38 -17.47 -0.56
N GLY A 54 -6.67 -17.45 -0.90
CA GLY A 54 -7.77 -17.47 0.07
C GLY A 54 -7.76 -16.24 1.00
N ILE A 55 -7.20 -15.13 0.54
CA ILE A 55 -7.16 -13.87 1.27
C ILE A 55 -8.49 -13.16 0.99
N GLY A 56 -9.18 -12.76 2.05
CA GLY A 56 -10.46 -12.08 1.93
C GLY A 56 -10.40 -10.88 0.98
N PRO A 57 -11.49 -10.54 0.27
CA PRO A 57 -11.48 -9.41 -0.64
C PRO A 57 -11.17 -8.12 0.13
N LEU A 58 -10.45 -7.21 -0.50
CA LEU A 58 -10.21 -5.89 0.07
C LEU A 58 -11.56 -5.19 0.29
N LYS A 59 -11.76 -4.60 1.48
CA LYS A 59 -12.99 -3.89 1.82
C LYS A 59 -13.21 -2.76 0.81
N HIS A 60 -14.40 -2.71 0.22
CA HIS A 60 -14.83 -1.61 -0.63
C HIS A 60 -15.47 -0.50 0.22
N ILE A 61 -15.08 0.76 -0.01
CA ILE A 61 -15.69 1.94 0.63
C ILE A 61 -15.99 3.03 -0.40
N GLU A 62 -17.04 3.81 -0.16
CA GLU A 62 -17.40 4.97 -1.00
C GLU A 62 -16.76 6.28 -0.51
N SER A 63 -16.54 6.40 0.81
CA SER A 63 -16.01 7.59 1.48
C SER A 63 -15.14 7.21 2.68
N ALA A 64 -14.13 8.03 2.97
CA ALA A 64 -13.28 7.92 4.16
C ALA A 64 -13.77 8.74 5.36
N GLU A 65 -15.00 9.24 5.35
CA GLU A 65 -15.55 10.09 6.41
C GLU A 65 -15.46 9.47 7.82
N GLU A 66 -15.69 8.16 7.93
CA GLU A 66 -15.70 7.41 9.20
C GLU A 66 -14.32 7.24 9.85
N PHE A 67 -13.25 7.55 9.11
CA PHE A 67 -11.87 7.41 9.57
C PHE A 67 -11.33 8.75 10.05
N GLU A 68 -10.55 8.72 11.13
CA GLU A 68 -9.93 9.93 11.71
C GLU A 68 -8.64 10.29 10.98
N GLU A 69 -7.92 9.27 10.53
CA GLU A 69 -6.61 9.35 9.89
C GLU A 69 -6.53 8.41 8.69
N ILE A 70 -5.70 8.78 7.71
CA ILE A 70 -5.56 8.07 6.44
C ILE A 70 -4.08 7.89 6.12
N VAL A 71 -3.72 6.68 5.72
CA VAL A 71 -2.44 6.35 5.10
C VAL A 71 -2.67 6.00 3.64
N MET A 72 -1.86 6.57 2.76
CA MET A 72 -1.88 6.30 1.33
C MET A 72 -0.64 5.49 0.92
N VAL A 73 -0.86 4.34 0.30
CA VAL A 73 0.20 3.45 -0.20
C VAL A 73 0.10 3.33 -1.72
N ASP A 74 1.23 3.40 -2.42
CA ASP A 74 1.28 3.50 -3.90
C ASP A 74 0.37 4.63 -4.42
N ALA A 75 0.26 5.73 -3.67
CA ALA A 75 -0.65 6.84 -3.93
C ALA A 75 -0.11 8.14 -3.32
N SER A 76 0.07 9.18 -4.13
CA SER A 76 0.56 10.49 -3.69
C SER A 76 -0.10 11.65 -4.45
N ASP A 77 -1.29 11.40 -5.02
CA ASP A 77 -2.09 12.34 -5.78
C ASP A 77 -3.58 12.12 -5.43
N LEU A 78 -4.41 13.16 -5.63
CA LEU A 78 -5.87 13.08 -5.52
C LEU A 78 -6.52 12.58 -6.82
N LYS A 79 -5.76 12.46 -7.91
CA LYS A 79 -6.27 11.97 -9.18
C LYS A 79 -6.93 10.60 -9.04
N GLY A 80 -8.21 10.52 -9.37
CA GLY A 80 -9.03 9.31 -9.23
C GLY A 80 -9.60 9.08 -7.82
N LEU A 81 -9.32 9.95 -6.86
CA LEU A 81 -9.82 9.93 -5.49
C LEU A 81 -10.67 11.17 -5.16
N GLU A 82 -11.00 11.99 -6.16
CA GLU A 82 -11.61 13.30 -5.98
C GLU A 82 -12.92 13.20 -5.18
N GLY A 83 -12.94 13.87 -4.02
CA GLY A 83 -14.09 13.91 -3.11
C GLY A 83 -14.28 12.68 -2.23
N LYS A 84 -13.49 11.61 -2.41
CA LYS A 84 -13.64 10.36 -1.63
C LYS A 84 -12.88 10.36 -0.30
N LEU A 85 -11.81 11.16 -0.21
CA LEU A 85 -11.06 11.36 1.01
C LEU A 85 -10.65 12.82 1.21
N PRO A 86 -10.64 13.32 2.46
CA PRO A 86 -10.16 14.67 2.78
C PRO A 86 -8.62 14.70 2.89
N PRO A 87 -7.90 15.55 2.13
CA PRO A 87 -6.43 15.60 2.17
C PRO A 87 -5.85 15.91 3.55
N ALA A 88 -6.58 16.67 4.37
CA ALA A 88 -6.19 17.03 5.74
C ALA A 88 -6.25 15.86 6.74
N LYS A 89 -6.83 14.70 6.38
CA LYS A 89 -6.77 13.48 7.21
C LYS A 89 -5.62 12.55 6.82
N VAL A 90 -4.93 12.81 5.70
CA VAL A 90 -3.79 11.97 5.30
C VAL A 90 -2.58 12.29 6.16
N ILE A 91 -2.12 11.30 6.92
CA ILE A 91 -1.02 11.41 7.89
C ILE A 91 0.27 10.73 7.41
N GLU A 92 0.20 9.82 6.43
CA GLU A 92 1.37 9.17 5.86
C GLU A 92 1.14 8.82 4.39
N ILE A 93 2.19 8.97 3.58
CA ILE A 93 2.26 8.56 2.17
C ILE A 93 3.49 7.67 1.99
N ILE A 94 3.29 6.49 1.39
CA ILE A 94 4.35 5.56 0.98
C ILE A 94 4.18 5.32 -0.51
N ASP A 95 5.06 5.86 -1.34
CA ASP A 95 4.98 5.78 -2.80
C ASP A 95 6.37 5.58 -3.40
N HIS A 96 6.43 5.18 -4.66
CA HIS A 96 7.66 4.92 -5.39
C HIS A 96 7.73 5.64 -6.75
N ARG A 97 6.66 6.37 -7.12
CA ARG A 97 6.55 7.02 -8.43
C ARG A 97 7.19 8.40 -8.42
N ALA A 98 7.89 8.70 -9.52
CA ALA A 98 8.54 10.00 -9.71
C ALA A 98 7.53 11.15 -9.88
N ALA A 99 6.38 10.89 -10.51
CA ALA A 99 5.30 11.86 -10.63
C ALA A 99 4.39 11.78 -9.40
N HIS A 100 4.32 12.87 -8.64
CA HIS A 100 3.54 12.93 -7.40
C HIS A 100 3.03 14.35 -7.12
N ASN A 101 1.98 14.45 -6.31
CA ASN A 101 1.41 15.72 -5.83
C ASN A 101 1.28 15.74 -4.29
N ALA A 102 2.27 15.17 -3.60
CA ALA A 102 2.27 15.00 -2.14
C ALA A 102 2.07 16.31 -1.34
N ALA A 103 2.39 17.47 -1.92
CA ALA A 103 2.17 18.78 -1.30
C ALA A 103 0.68 19.10 -1.01
N LEU A 104 -0.26 18.37 -1.65
CA LEU A 104 -1.69 18.48 -1.38
C LEU A 104 -2.10 17.95 0.01
N PHE A 105 -1.22 17.23 0.70
CA PHE A 105 -1.49 16.53 1.95
C PHE A 105 -0.66 17.15 3.09
N PRO A 106 -1.15 18.24 3.72
CA PRO A 106 -0.32 19.09 4.60
C PRO A 106 0.12 18.43 5.91
N ARG A 107 -0.47 17.29 6.29
CA ARG A 107 -0.15 16.54 7.51
C ARG A 107 0.63 15.26 7.25
N ALA A 108 0.86 14.91 5.98
CA ALA A 108 1.45 13.63 5.64
C ALA A 108 2.95 13.62 5.94
N ALA A 109 3.41 12.61 6.67
CA ALA A 109 4.79 12.15 6.58
C ALA A 109 4.95 11.46 5.22
N VAL A 110 5.83 11.99 4.36
CA VAL A 110 5.94 11.55 2.96
C VAL A 110 7.21 10.74 2.77
N GLN A 111 7.06 9.49 2.33
CA GLN A 111 8.12 8.62 1.84
C GLN A 111 7.89 8.37 0.35
N ILE A 112 8.72 8.97 -0.51
CA ILE A 112 8.75 8.69 -1.95
C ILE A 112 10.17 8.32 -2.33
N GLU A 113 10.37 7.05 -2.69
CA GLU A 113 11.68 6.51 -3.04
C GLU A 113 11.58 5.70 -4.32
N LEU A 114 12.45 5.97 -5.30
CA LEU A 114 12.39 5.37 -6.63
C LEU A 114 12.92 3.93 -6.64
N VAL A 115 12.18 3.04 -5.97
CA VAL A 115 12.32 1.57 -6.04
C VAL A 115 11.30 1.00 -7.02
N GLY A 116 11.44 -0.28 -7.37
CA GLY A 116 10.60 -0.94 -8.35
C GLY A 116 9.13 -1.07 -7.95
N ALA A 117 8.82 -1.16 -6.65
CA ALA A 117 7.46 -1.26 -6.13
C ALA A 117 7.28 -0.56 -4.77
N ALA A 118 6.10 -0.02 -4.48
CA ALA A 118 5.75 0.47 -3.14
C ALA A 118 5.77 -0.69 -2.11
N ALA A 119 5.44 -1.90 -2.53
CA ALA A 119 5.56 -3.13 -1.73
C ALA A 119 6.97 -3.35 -1.17
N THR A 120 8.02 -2.94 -1.89
CA THR A 120 9.41 -2.98 -1.38
C THR A 120 9.56 -2.09 -0.14
N LEU A 121 9.00 -0.88 -0.18
CA LEU A 121 9.05 0.05 0.96
C LEU A 121 8.24 -0.47 2.15
N VAL A 122 7.10 -1.10 1.90
CA VAL A 122 6.28 -1.72 2.95
C VAL A 122 7.00 -2.91 3.58
N ALA A 123 7.59 -3.81 2.79
CA ALA A 123 8.39 -4.92 3.30
C ALA A 123 9.55 -4.43 4.18
N GLU A 124 10.26 -3.39 3.76
CA GLU A 124 11.31 -2.77 4.54
C GLU A 124 10.83 -2.20 5.89
N ARG A 125 9.57 -1.77 6.01
CA ARG A 125 9.00 -1.31 7.29
C ARG A 125 8.91 -2.45 8.29
N PHE A 126 8.45 -3.62 7.88
CA PHE A 126 8.46 -4.82 8.73
C PHE A 126 9.88 -5.19 9.13
N MET A 127 10.80 -5.30 8.15
CA MET A 127 12.20 -5.67 8.38
C MET A 127 12.89 -4.74 9.39
N LYS A 128 12.80 -3.42 9.19
CA LYS A 128 13.50 -2.43 10.02
C LYS A 128 12.97 -2.37 11.45
N ASN A 129 11.70 -2.71 11.66
CA ASN A 129 11.06 -2.69 12.98
C ASN A 129 11.05 -4.07 13.66
N GLY A 130 11.55 -5.12 13.01
CA GLY A 130 11.51 -6.48 13.55
C GLY A 130 10.09 -6.98 13.81
N VAL A 131 9.13 -6.56 12.98
CA VAL A 131 7.73 -6.99 13.07
C VAL A 131 7.54 -8.21 12.17
N ASP A 132 6.93 -9.26 12.71
CA ASP A 132 6.63 -10.46 11.94
C ASP A 132 5.56 -10.18 10.88
N ILE A 133 5.77 -10.71 9.68
CA ILE A 133 4.80 -10.59 8.58
C ILE A 133 4.01 -11.90 8.43
N THR A 134 2.70 -11.81 8.26
CA THR A 134 1.89 -13.00 7.97
C THR A 134 2.21 -13.53 6.57
N GLY A 135 2.03 -14.84 6.35
CA GLY A 135 2.20 -15.45 5.03
C GLY A 135 1.28 -14.82 3.96
N SER A 136 0.10 -14.34 4.35
CA SER A 136 -0.84 -13.66 3.46
C SER A 136 -0.33 -12.28 3.03
N ALA A 137 0.20 -11.46 3.95
CA ALA A 137 0.81 -10.19 3.60
C ALA A 137 2.10 -10.41 2.79
N ALA A 138 2.92 -11.40 3.17
CA ALA A 138 4.18 -11.69 2.50
C ALA A 138 3.98 -12.09 1.03
N VAL A 139 3.05 -13.02 0.75
CA VAL A 139 2.79 -13.47 -0.64
C VAL A 139 2.22 -12.36 -1.52
N LEU A 140 1.43 -11.45 -0.96
CA LEU A 140 0.90 -10.29 -1.68
C LEU A 140 2.01 -9.30 -2.01
N LEU A 141 2.86 -8.93 -1.03
CA LEU A 141 3.98 -8.03 -1.26
C LEU A 141 4.98 -8.63 -2.26
N ALA A 142 5.29 -9.92 -2.14
CA ALA A 142 6.18 -10.60 -3.08
C ALA A 142 5.60 -10.60 -4.50
N GLY A 143 4.31 -10.88 -4.65
CA GLY A 143 3.62 -10.80 -5.93
C GLY A 143 3.61 -9.39 -6.52
N ALA A 144 3.37 -8.36 -5.70
CA ALA A 144 3.42 -6.96 -6.10
C ALA A 144 4.81 -6.55 -6.63
N ILE A 145 5.87 -6.94 -5.92
CA ILE A 145 7.25 -6.69 -6.36
C ILE A 145 7.50 -7.35 -7.73
N ILE A 146 7.10 -8.61 -7.90
CA ILE A 146 7.24 -9.31 -9.19
C ILE A 146 6.45 -8.62 -10.30
N SER A 147 5.22 -8.19 -10.03
CA SER A 147 4.37 -7.51 -11.01
C SER A 147 4.98 -6.18 -11.46
N ASN A 148 5.24 -5.26 -10.53
CA ASN A 148 5.73 -3.92 -10.85
C ASN A 148 7.15 -3.91 -11.43
N THR A 149 7.99 -4.88 -11.08
CA THR A 149 9.34 -5.02 -11.63
C THR A 149 9.39 -5.84 -12.93
N LEU A 150 8.25 -6.33 -13.44
CA LEU A 150 8.18 -7.26 -14.57
C LEU A 150 9.13 -8.46 -14.38
N ASN A 151 9.02 -9.12 -13.24
CA ASN A 151 9.93 -10.19 -12.80
C ASN A 151 11.40 -9.73 -12.82
N PHE A 152 11.65 -8.57 -12.24
CA PHE A 152 12.96 -7.92 -12.13
C PHE A 152 13.66 -7.58 -13.45
N GLN A 153 12.89 -7.42 -14.53
CA GLN A 153 13.39 -7.04 -15.87
C GLN A 153 13.11 -5.57 -16.20
N ALA A 154 12.21 -4.92 -15.47
CA ALA A 154 11.91 -3.50 -15.67
C ALA A 154 13.13 -2.64 -15.31
N THR A 155 13.32 -1.53 -16.02
CA THR A 155 14.44 -0.59 -15.80
C THR A 155 14.37 0.12 -14.45
N ILE A 156 13.20 0.16 -13.82
CA ILE A 156 12.97 0.73 -12.48
C ILE A 156 13.35 -0.23 -11.35
N THR A 157 13.69 -1.48 -11.67
CA THR A 157 14.06 -2.49 -10.67
C THR A 157 15.38 -2.11 -9.99
N THR A 158 15.42 -2.23 -8.66
CA THR A 158 16.58 -1.98 -7.82
C THR A 158 17.00 -3.24 -7.04
N ASP A 159 18.19 -3.22 -6.46
CA ASP A 159 18.65 -4.30 -5.57
C ASP A 159 17.80 -4.40 -4.29
N ARG A 160 17.15 -3.32 -3.88
CA ARG A 160 16.23 -3.31 -2.74
C ARG A 160 14.99 -4.15 -3.02
N ASP A 161 14.47 -4.13 -4.25
CA ASP A 161 13.34 -4.97 -4.65
C ASP A 161 13.72 -6.46 -4.57
N ARG A 162 14.92 -6.81 -5.02
CA ARG A 162 15.44 -8.20 -4.93
C ARG A 162 15.65 -8.63 -3.49
N ALA A 163 16.20 -7.75 -2.65
CA ALA A 163 16.45 -8.04 -1.24
C ALA A 163 15.14 -8.18 -0.45
N ALA A 164 14.18 -7.29 -0.68
CA ALA A 164 12.84 -7.38 -0.08
C ALA A 164 12.13 -8.66 -0.52
N PHE A 165 12.12 -8.98 -1.82
CA PHE A 165 11.53 -10.22 -2.33
C PHE A 165 12.19 -11.47 -1.74
N ALA A 166 13.51 -11.49 -1.57
CA ALA A 166 14.21 -12.63 -1.00
C ALA A 166 13.94 -12.82 0.51
N TRP A 167 13.51 -11.76 1.20
CA TRP A 167 13.15 -11.80 2.62
C TRP A 167 11.70 -12.26 2.85
N LEU A 168 10.79 -11.91 1.93
CA LEU A 168 9.38 -12.31 1.94
C LEU A 168 9.16 -13.80 1.64
#